data_AF-A0A354XGB3-F1
#
_entry.id   AF-A0A354XGB3-F1
#
_cell.length_a   1.000
_cell.length_b   1.000
_cell.length_c   1.000
_cell.angle_alpha   90.00
_cell.angle_beta   90.00
_cell.angle_gamma   90.00
#
_symmetry.space_group_name_H-M   'P 1'
#
loop_
_entity.id
_entity.type
_entity.pdbx_description
1 polymer ?
#
loop_
_entity_poly.entity_id
_entity_poly.type
_entity_poly.pdbx_seq_one_letter_code
_entity_poly.pdbx_strand_id
1 'polypeptide(L)' 'YHSLVVEQESLPDCLEVTAWTAEDDVTPGLIMGFRHRTLDVEGVQFHPESILTRQGHALLANFLQRG' A
#
# COMPACT_ATOMS: atom_id res chain seq x y z
N TYR A 1 -7.26 4.29 -11.41
CA TYR A 1 -8.65 4.39 -10.87
C TYR A 1 -9.10 3.08 -10.20
N HIS A 2 -9.28 3.05 -8.87
CA HIS A 2 -10.00 1.99 -8.14
C HIS A 2 -11.02 2.65 -7.23
N SER A 3 -12.25 2.14 -7.24
CA SER A 3 -13.40 2.71 -6.52
C SER A 3 -13.54 2.19 -5.09
N LEU A 4 -12.64 1.32 -4.63
CA LEU A 4 -12.69 0.66 -3.34
C LEU A 4 -11.37 0.87 -2.60
N VAL A 5 -11.50 1.37 -1.38
CA VAL A 5 -10.41 1.64 -0.44
C VAL A 5 -10.54 0.67 0.72
N VAL A 6 -9.41 0.17 1.21
CA VAL A 6 -9.41 -0.61 2.45
C VAL A 6 -9.63 0.36 3.62
N GLU A 7 -10.77 0.23 4.29
CA GLU A 7 -11.05 0.98 5.50
C GLU A 7 -10.20 0.43 6.65
N GLN A 8 -9.37 1.29 7.26
CA GLN A 8 -8.40 0.89 8.28
C GLN A 8 -9.06 0.20 9.47
N GLU A 9 -10.26 0.63 9.85
CA GLU A 9 -11.05 0.08 10.95
C GLU A 9 -11.62 -1.32 10.64
N SER A 10 -11.74 -1.66 9.35
CA SER A 10 -12.20 -2.96 8.88
C SER A 10 -11.07 -3.97 8.68
N LEU A 11 -9.81 -3.54 8.86
CA LEU A 11 -8.65 -4.36 8.60
C LEU A 11 -8.56 -5.47 9.67
N PRO A 12 -8.55 -6.76 9.27
CA PRO A 12 -8.37 -7.85 10.22
C PRO A 12 -7.06 -7.72 11.00
N ASP A 13 -7.07 -8.06 12.30
CA ASP A 13 -5.88 -7.99 13.17
C ASP A 13 -4.70 -8.83 12.67
N CYS A 14 -4.96 -9.83 11.83
CA CYS A 14 -3.92 -10.67 11.23
C CYS A 14 -3.12 -9.95 10.13
N LEU A 15 -3.56 -8.78 9.69
CA LEU A 15 -2.88 -7.94 8.72
C LEU A 15 -2.22 -6.73 9.38
N GLU A 16 -1.09 -6.33 8.84
CA GLU A 16 -0.35 -5.12 9.22
C GLU A 16 -0.21 -4.23 7.99
N VAL A 17 -0.54 -2.94 8.12
CA VAL A 17 -0.36 -1.95 7.04
C VAL A 17 1.13 -1.73 6.82
N THR A 18 1.58 -1.87 5.57
CA THR A 18 2.99 -1.73 5.19
C THR A 18 3.25 -0.53 4.29
N ALA A 19 2.21 0.02 3.64
CA ALA A 19 2.34 1.19 2.79
C ALA A 19 1.09 2.06 2.84
N TRP A 20 1.29 3.37 2.83
CA TRP A 20 0.23 4.38 2.76
C TRP A 20 0.67 5.58 1.92
N THR A 21 -0.28 6.36 1.42
CA THR A 21 0.01 7.61 0.69
C THR A 21 0.46 8.72 1.65
N ALA A 22 1.33 9.59 1.15
CA ALA A 22 1.87 10.70 1.91
C ALA A 22 0.80 11.76 2.23
N GLU A 23 1.04 12.56 3.26
CA GLU A 23 0.11 13.62 3.70
C GLU A 23 -0.10 14.72 2.66
N ASP A 24 0.87 14.92 1.76
CA ASP A 24 0.85 15.91 0.69
C ASP A 24 0.27 15.38 -0.64
N ASP A 25 -0.22 14.13 -0.65
CA ASP A 25 -0.88 13.53 -1.81
C ASP A 25 -2.33 14.03 -1.96
N VAL A 26 -2.91 13.84 -3.15
CA VAL A 26 -4.32 14.14 -3.43
C VAL A 26 -5.25 13.25 -2.59
N THR A 27 -4.77 12.07 -2.19
CA THR A 27 -5.49 11.14 -1.32
C THR A 27 -4.60 10.70 -0.15
N PRO A 28 -4.44 11.50 0.91
CA PRO A 28 -3.49 11.22 1.99
C PRO A 28 -3.95 10.10 2.93
N GLY A 29 -3.00 9.34 3.49
CA GLY A 29 -3.26 8.28 4.47
C GLY A 29 -3.98 7.05 3.92
N LEU A 30 -4.11 6.94 2.60
CA LEU A 30 -4.73 5.82 1.92
C LEU A 30 -3.86 4.58 2.05
N ILE A 31 -4.43 3.44 2.47
CA ILE A 31 -3.70 2.17 2.57
C ILE A 31 -3.37 1.67 1.15
N MET A 32 -2.08 1.51 0.88
CA MET A 32 -1.54 1.05 -0.40
C MET A 32 -0.90 -0.34 -0.30
N GLY A 33 -0.75 -0.88 0.91
CA GLY A 33 -0.22 -2.21 1.11
C GLY A 33 -0.39 -2.72 2.53
N PHE A 34 -0.48 -4.04 2.65
CA PHE A 34 -0.57 -4.75 3.91
C PHE A 34 0.09 -6.13 3.78
N ARG A 35 0.50 -6.70 4.91
CA ARG A 35 1.05 -8.05 5.00
C ARG A 35 0.36 -8.85 6.08
N HIS A 36 0.33 -10.16 5.92
CA HIS A 36 -0.05 -11.04 7.01
C HIS A 36 1.06 -11.09 8.06
N ARG A 37 0.71 -11.05 9.35
CA ARG A 37 1.70 -11.00 10.44
C ARG A 37 2.55 -12.27 10.56
N THR A 38 2.00 -13.41 10.15
CA THR A 38 2.60 -14.74 10.35
C THR A 38 2.78 -15.55 9.08
N LEU A 39 2.15 -15.14 7.97
CA LEU A 39 2.24 -15.84 6.70
C LEU A 39 3.06 -14.97 5.76
N ASP A 40 3.81 -15.60 4.87
CA ASP A 40 4.55 -14.94 3.80
C ASP A 40 3.58 -14.55 2.67
N VAL A 41 2.63 -13.66 3.01
CA VAL A 41 1.54 -13.21 2.16
C VAL A 41 1.43 -11.69 2.28
N GLU A 42 1.51 -11.02 1.14
CA GLU A 42 1.44 -9.56 1.05
C GLU A 42 0.46 -9.13 -0.04
N GLY A 43 -0.21 -8.01 0.19
CA GLY A 43 -1.09 -7.35 -0.77
C GLY A 43 -0.66 -5.91 -0.98
N VAL A 44 -0.64 -5.48 -2.24
CA VAL A 44 -0.35 -4.09 -2.61
C VAL A 44 -1.43 -3.58 -3.56
N GLN A 45 -1.90 -2.37 -3.31
CA GLN A 45 -2.85 -1.66 -4.13
C GLN A 45 -2.12 -0.50 -4.80
N PHE A 46 -1.65 -0.71 -6.03
CA PHE A 46 -1.05 0.36 -6.83
C PHE A 46 -2.04 0.84 -7.90
N HIS A 47 -2.01 2.13 -8.21
CA HIS A 47 -2.47 2.59 -9.52
C HIS A 47 -1.29 2.57 -10.50
N PRO A 48 -1.50 2.11 -11.75
CA PRO A 48 -0.48 2.21 -12.80
C PRO A 48 0.00 3.65 -13.00
N GLU A 49 -0.92 4.60 -12.83
CA GLU A 49 -0.64 6.04 -12.87
C GLU A 49 0.33 6.46 -11.75
N SER A 50 0.18 5.91 -10.54
CA SER A 50 1.04 6.19 -9.40
C SER A 50 2.42 5.55 -9.54
N ILE A 51 2.53 4.33 -10.08
CA ILE A 51 3.82 3.65 -10.34
C ILE A 51 4.73 4.54 -11.20
N LEU A 52 4.17 5.18 -12.22
CA LEU A 52 4.93 6.03 -13.15
C LEU A 52 5.38 7.36 -12.53
N THR A 53 4.94 7.69 -11.32
CA THR A 53 5.44 8.85 -10.58
C THR A 53 6.75 8.51 -9.86
N ARG A 54 7.52 9.55 -9.53
CA ARG A 54 8.79 9.38 -8.83
C ARG A 54 8.63 8.68 -7.47
N GLN A 55 7.51 8.92 -6.78
CA GLN A 55 7.18 8.26 -5.52
C GLN A 55 6.72 6.81 -5.73
N GLY A 56 6.01 6.50 -6.82
CA GLY A 56 5.58 5.14 -7.14
C GLY A 56 6.72 4.15 -7.32
N HIS A 57 7.80 4.58 -7.99
CA HIS A 57 9.01 3.76 -8.09
C HIS A 57 9.67 3.50 -6.74
N ALA A 58 9.64 4.45 -5.80
CA ALA A 58 10.19 4.26 -4.45
C ALA A 58 9.32 3.28 -3.63
N LEU A 59 8.00 3.37 -3.74
CA LEU A 59 7.08 2.41 -3.11
C LEU A 59 7.25 1.00 -3.68
N LEU A 60 7.37 0.88 -5.00
CA LEU A 60 7.64 -0.39 -5.67
C LEU A 60 9.02 -0.95 -5.28
N ALA A 61 10.04 -0.10 -5.20
CA ALA A 61 11.37 -0.51 -4.76
C ALA A 61 11.34 -1.02 -3.31
N ASN A 62 10.65 -0.34 -2.40
CA ASN A 62 10.49 -0.79 -1.01
C ASN A 62 9.81 -2.17 -0.92
N PHE A 63 8.80 -2.41 -1.76
CA PHE A 63 8.14 -3.71 -1.88
C PHE A 63 9.10 -4.79 -2.41
N LEU A 64 9.90 -4.48 -3.45
CA LEU A 64 10.81 -5.43 -4.08
C LEU A 64 12.13 -5.67 -3.31
N GLN A 65 12.56 -4.73 -2.46
CA GLN A 65 13.86 -4.80 -1.78
C GLN A 65 13.90 -5.74 -0.56
N ARG A 66 12.78 -6.32 -0.15
CA ARG A 66 12.72 -7.18 1.03
C ARG A 66 12.22 -8.58 0.68
N GLY A 67 13.10 -9.31 -0.01
CA GLY A 67 13.25 -10.76 0.09
C GLY A 67 14.56 -11.08 0.81
#